data_AF-A0A1Y0MS09-F1
#
_entry.id   AF-A0A1Y0MS09-F1
#
_cell.length_a   1.000
_cell.length_b   1.000
_cell.length_c   1.000
_cell.angle_alpha   90.00
_cell.angle_beta   90.00
_cell.angle_gamma   90.00
#
_symmetry.space_group_name_H-M   'P 1'
#
loop_
_entity.id
_entity.type
_entity.pdbx_description
1 polymer ?
#
loop_
_entity_poly.entity_id
_entity_poly.type
_entity_poly.pdbx_seq_one_letter_code
_entity_poly.pdbx_strand_id
1 'polypeptide(L)'
;MNDEHNTLTYQKLALAASFYLEQAFNHLDVALLNDYAAILFRTEEAKIIASQEDIALFGKNKYPEGTIAKMRFDTKNAVSEKTKEVINKAFDETLKRAKKVPYKFKLNHKIQSIEILGHINNFAFFLDVLINRHLLFLMHTNTLNPKEYNNLKNKSPKIKLNTIKKKLESGNINGLNNILALFTLRNRTVHFTPENADYLEPQISELIEYWRLTVEFVHQIQTKEKFEIGCFVSDINQYSGFVLNKWTRYFSESEKSKLIP
;
A
#
# COMPACT_ATOMS: atom_id res chain seq x y z
N MET A 1 -0.60 -34.01 -16.87
CA MET A 1 0.39 -32.94 -16.61
C MET A 1 1.34 -33.49 -15.57
N ASN A 2 2.66 -33.49 -15.83
CA ASN A 2 3.67 -34.06 -14.92
C ASN A 2 3.71 -33.30 -13.59
N ASP A 3 3.83 -34.02 -12.48
CA ASP A 3 3.86 -33.48 -11.12
C ASP A 3 5.00 -32.47 -10.87
N GLU A 4 6.12 -32.60 -11.59
CA GLU A 4 7.23 -31.64 -11.56
C GLU A 4 6.83 -30.25 -12.09
N HIS A 5 6.05 -30.20 -13.18
CA HIS A 5 5.57 -28.93 -13.75
C HIS A 5 4.58 -28.23 -12.80
N ASN A 6 3.81 -29.00 -12.04
CA ASN A 6 2.88 -28.48 -11.06
C ASN A 6 3.62 -27.89 -9.85
N THR A 7 4.64 -28.59 -9.34
CA THR A 7 5.47 -28.14 -8.20
C THR A 7 6.21 -26.83 -8.51
N LEU A 8 6.85 -26.74 -9.67
CA LEU A 8 7.55 -25.52 -10.10
C LEU A 8 6.60 -24.32 -10.22
N THR A 9 5.36 -24.56 -10.65
CA THR A 9 4.34 -23.50 -10.77
C THR A 9 3.96 -22.95 -9.39
N TYR A 10 3.74 -23.81 -8.40
CA TYR A 10 3.47 -23.38 -7.01
C TYR A 10 4.63 -22.59 -6.41
N GLN A 11 5.87 -23.03 -6.65
CA GLN A 11 7.07 -22.32 -6.20
C GLN A 11 7.14 -20.91 -6.79
N LYS A 12 6.93 -20.75 -8.10
CA LYS A 12 6.93 -19.43 -8.76
C LYS A 12 5.85 -18.51 -8.20
N LEU A 13 4.64 -19.03 -7.94
CA LEU A 13 3.56 -18.27 -7.32
C LEU A 13 3.91 -17.86 -5.88
N ALA A 14 4.54 -18.75 -5.10
CA ALA A 14 4.97 -18.42 -3.75
C ALA A 14 6.06 -17.32 -3.75
N LEU A 15 7.06 -17.42 -4.62
CA LEU A 15 8.12 -16.41 -4.77
C LEU A 15 7.54 -15.05 -5.18
N ALA A 16 6.61 -15.03 -6.15
CA ALA A 16 5.94 -13.80 -6.56
C ALA A 16 5.14 -13.17 -5.42
N ALA A 17 4.42 -14.00 -4.63
CA ALA A 17 3.69 -13.52 -3.47
C ALA A 17 4.63 -12.89 -2.42
N SER A 18 5.74 -13.55 -2.09
CA SER A 18 6.75 -12.99 -1.17
C SER A 18 7.31 -11.66 -1.67
N PHE A 19 7.67 -11.57 -2.95
CA PHE A 19 8.15 -10.33 -3.56
C PHE A 19 7.12 -9.20 -3.43
N TYR A 20 5.87 -9.43 -3.83
CA TYR A 20 4.84 -8.40 -3.75
C TYR A 20 4.54 -7.97 -2.31
N LEU A 21 4.56 -8.91 -1.36
CA LEU A 21 4.36 -8.59 0.05
C LEU A 21 5.47 -7.68 0.59
N GLU A 22 6.73 -8.01 0.32
CA GLU A 22 7.89 -7.22 0.73
C GLU A 22 7.83 -5.80 0.11
N GLN A 23 7.61 -5.72 -1.20
CA GLN A 23 7.51 -4.43 -1.90
C GLN A 23 6.36 -3.58 -1.37
N ALA A 24 5.22 -4.19 -1.01
CA ALA A 24 4.12 -3.46 -0.42
C ALA A 24 4.52 -2.75 0.88
N PHE A 25 5.21 -3.42 1.79
CA PHE A 25 5.62 -2.82 3.06
C PHE A 25 6.80 -1.85 2.90
N ASN A 26 7.70 -2.08 1.93
CA ASN A 26 8.75 -1.11 1.59
C ASN A 26 8.17 0.24 1.13
N HIS A 27 7.20 0.23 0.21
CA HIS A 27 6.54 1.45 -0.23
C HIS A 27 5.78 2.17 0.90
N LEU A 28 5.18 1.42 1.82
CA LEU A 28 4.53 2.01 2.99
C LEU A 28 5.54 2.68 3.93
N ASP A 29 6.70 2.07 4.15
CA ASP A 29 7.77 2.66 4.95
C ASP A 29 8.26 4.00 4.34
N VAL A 30 8.45 4.02 3.02
CA VAL A 30 8.82 5.23 2.29
C VAL A 30 7.71 6.29 2.35
N ALA A 31 6.45 5.89 2.18
CA ALA A 31 5.31 6.81 2.26
C ALA A 31 5.22 7.51 3.62
N LEU A 32 5.32 6.75 4.73
CA LEU A 32 5.28 7.30 6.08
C LEU A 32 6.52 8.14 6.41
N LEU A 33 7.69 7.77 5.89
CA LEU A 33 8.90 8.58 6.00
C LEU A 33 8.72 9.94 5.31
N ASN A 34 8.17 9.95 4.10
CA ASN A 34 7.92 11.18 3.35
C ASN A 34 6.88 12.07 4.04
N ASP A 35 5.81 11.50 4.57
CA ASP A 35 4.82 12.23 5.36
C ASP A 35 5.47 12.88 6.59
N TYR A 36 6.35 12.16 7.29
CA TYR A 36 7.04 12.71 8.45
C TYR A 36 8.03 13.83 8.06
N ALA A 37 8.80 13.63 6.98
CA ALA A 37 9.68 14.65 6.44
C ALA A 37 8.91 15.92 6.04
N ALA A 38 7.72 15.77 5.44
CA ALA A 38 6.85 16.89 5.11
C ALA A 38 6.34 17.62 6.36
N ILE A 39 5.98 16.91 7.43
CA ILE A 39 5.60 17.52 8.72
C ILE A 39 6.76 18.35 9.28
N LEU A 40 7.99 17.81 9.29
CA LEU A 40 9.17 18.54 9.74
C LEU A 40 9.44 19.76 8.86
N PHE A 41 9.37 19.59 7.54
CA PHE A 41 9.61 20.67 6.59
C PHE A 41 8.63 21.83 6.80
N ARG A 42 7.33 21.56 7.01
CA ARG A 42 6.36 22.63 7.31
C ARG A 42 6.70 23.45 8.55
N THR A 43 7.35 22.84 9.55
CA THR A 43 7.80 23.59 10.74
C THR A 43 9.05 24.44 10.50
N GLU A 44 9.81 24.12 9.46
CA GLU A 44 11.06 24.80 9.10
C GLU A 44 10.88 25.77 7.93
N GLU A 45 9.83 25.61 7.12
CA GLU A 45 9.50 26.44 5.96
C GLU A 45 9.43 27.93 6.33
N ALA A 46 8.87 28.25 7.50
CA ALA A 46 8.79 29.62 8.01
C ALA A 46 10.16 30.29 8.25
N LYS A 47 11.26 29.51 8.26
CA LYS A 47 12.63 30.00 8.43
C LYS A 47 13.33 30.26 7.10
N ILE A 48 12.75 29.86 5.98
CA ILE A 48 13.31 30.08 4.65
C ILE A 48 13.06 31.54 4.26
N ILE A 49 14.15 32.32 4.24
CA ILE A 49 14.10 33.74 3.88
C ILE A 49 14.17 33.87 2.36
N ALA A 50 13.17 34.55 1.78
CA ALA A 50 13.17 34.89 0.37
C ALA A 50 14.39 35.77 0.02
N SER A 51 15.02 35.48 -1.10
CA SER A 51 16.14 36.26 -1.60
C SER A 51 15.69 37.66 -2.06
N GLN A 52 16.62 38.59 -2.20
CA GLN A 52 16.33 39.91 -2.79
C GLN A 52 15.82 39.80 -4.24
N GLU A 53 16.24 38.75 -4.96
CA GLU A 53 15.76 38.45 -6.32
C GLU A 53 14.28 38.04 -6.31
N ASP A 54 13.84 37.28 -5.30
CA ASP A 54 12.44 36.89 -5.13
C ASP A 54 11.55 38.10 -4.86
N ILE A 55 12.00 39.02 -3.99
CA ILE A 55 11.27 40.26 -3.67
C ILE A 55 11.05 41.10 -4.95
N ALA A 56 12.04 41.13 -5.84
CA ALA A 56 11.92 41.82 -7.13
C ALA A 56 10.98 41.11 -8.14
N LEU A 57 10.86 39.78 -8.05
CA LEU A 57 9.93 38.98 -8.86
C LEU A 57 8.46 39.15 -8.40
N PHE A 58 8.23 39.24 -7.10
CA PHE A 58 6.88 39.45 -6.52
C PHE A 58 6.24 40.77 -6.99
N GLY A 59 7.03 41.82 -7.22
CA GLY A 59 6.54 43.11 -7.72
C GLY A 59 6.14 43.11 -9.20
N LYS A 60 6.56 42.10 -9.99
CA LYS A 60 6.35 42.06 -11.45
C LYS A 60 5.30 41.04 -11.90
N ASN A 61 5.07 39.99 -11.11
CA ASN A 61 4.17 38.90 -11.48
C ASN A 61 2.76 39.14 -10.95
N LYS A 62 1.79 39.38 -11.85
CA LYS A 62 0.37 39.22 -11.49
C LYS A 62 0.09 37.74 -11.30
N TYR A 63 -0.25 37.35 -10.08
CA TYR A 63 -0.71 35.99 -9.81
C TYR A 63 -1.96 35.71 -10.66
N PRO A 64 -1.94 34.69 -11.52
CA PRO A 64 -3.07 34.40 -12.38
C PRO A 64 -4.29 33.98 -11.56
N GLU A 65 -5.45 34.49 -11.95
CA GLU A 65 -6.74 34.09 -11.40
C GLU A 65 -7.30 32.88 -12.15
N GLY A 66 -7.97 31.98 -11.43
CA GLY A 66 -8.54 30.75 -11.97
C GLY A 66 -7.56 29.57 -12.01
N THR A 67 -8.10 28.36 -11.82
CA THR A 67 -7.34 27.12 -11.60
C THR A 67 -6.39 26.76 -12.75
N ILE A 68 -6.87 26.85 -13.99
CA ILE A 68 -6.07 26.51 -15.18
C ILE A 68 -4.94 27.50 -15.40
N ALA A 69 -5.18 28.79 -15.17
CA ALA A 69 -4.16 29.82 -15.29
C ALA A 69 -3.09 29.68 -14.20
N LYS A 70 -3.47 29.26 -12.98
CA LYS A 70 -2.54 28.90 -11.91
C LYS A 70 -1.67 27.69 -12.25
N MET A 71 -2.23 26.65 -12.87
CA MET A 71 -1.47 25.46 -13.28
C MET A 71 -0.52 25.73 -14.47
N ARG A 72 -0.92 26.63 -15.38
CA ARG A 72 -0.09 27.07 -16.52
C ARG A 72 0.91 28.15 -16.15
N PHE A 73 0.79 28.72 -14.95
CA PHE A 73 1.75 29.66 -14.44
C PHE A 73 3.09 28.95 -14.33
N ASP A 74 4.12 29.54 -14.95
CA ASP A 74 5.45 28.95 -14.91
C ASP A 74 6.04 29.11 -13.50
N THR A 75 5.79 28.11 -12.66
CA THR A 75 6.35 28.04 -11.31
C THR A 75 7.86 27.87 -11.33
N LYS A 76 8.49 27.58 -12.48
CA LYS A 76 9.95 27.59 -12.60
C LYS A 76 10.53 28.98 -12.36
N ASN A 77 9.76 30.05 -12.44
CA ASN A 77 10.24 31.40 -12.11
C ASN A 77 9.48 32.03 -10.93
N ALA A 78 8.72 31.23 -10.16
CA ALA A 78 8.01 31.73 -8.98
C ALA A 78 8.96 32.09 -7.83
N VAL A 79 10.10 31.41 -7.77
CA VAL A 79 11.22 31.67 -6.86
C VAL A 79 12.52 31.51 -7.64
N SER A 80 13.51 32.33 -7.28
CA SER A 80 14.89 32.27 -7.75
C SER A 80 15.50 30.89 -7.54
N GLU A 81 16.43 30.49 -8.41
CA GLU A 81 17.18 29.23 -8.25
C GLU A 81 17.88 29.15 -6.89
N LYS A 82 18.38 30.28 -6.38
CA LYS A 82 18.99 30.36 -5.05
C LYS A 82 18.04 29.93 -3.94
N THR A 83 16.78 30.38 -3.98
CA THR A 83 15.77 30.00 -3.00
C THR A 83 15.29 28.57 -3.20
N LYS A 84 15.19 28.08 -4.44
CA LYS A 84 14.92 26.66 -4.71
C LYS A 84 15.98 25.73 -4.15
N GLU A 85 17.26 26.08 -4.30
CA GLU A 85 18.36 25.30 -3.73
C GLU A 85 18.26 25.23 -2.20
N VAL A 86 17.90 26.34 -1.54
CA VAL A 86 17.71 26.38 -0.09
C VAL A 86 16.52 25.50 0.32
N ILE A 87 15.40 25.59 -0.40
CA ILE A 87 14.20 24.75 -0.17
C ILE A 87 14.55 23.27 -0.32
N ASN A 88 15.22 22.89 -1.42
CA ASN A 88 15.60 21.50 -1.67
C ASN A 88 16.57 20.98 -0.61
N LYS A 89 17.59 21.77 -0.22
CA LYS A 89 18.51 21.41 0.86
C LYS A 89 17.79 21.23 2.19
N ALA A 90 16.87 22.14 2.53
CA ALA A 90 16.08 22.04 3.74
C ALA A 90 15.21 20.77 3.73
N PHE A 91 14.58 20.43 2.61
CA PHE A 91 13.81 19.19 2.49
C PHE A 91 14.69 17.93 2.58
N ASP A 92 15.88 17.93 1.97
CA ASP A 92 16.83 16.81 2.10
C ASP A 92 17.30 16.64 3.55
N GLU A 93 17.49 17.74 4.28
CA GLU A 93 17.83 17.74 5.69
C GLU A 93 16.70 17.21 6.57
N THR A 94 15.44 17.60 6.28
CA THR A 94 14.28 17.07 7.01
C THR A 94 14.10 15.58 6.74
N LEU A 95 14.35 15.09 5.52
CA LEU A 95 14.34 13.66 5.20
C LEU A 95 15.44 12.91 5.96
N LYS A 96 16.67 13.44 6.00
CA LYS A 96 17.78 12.88 6.80
C LYS A 96 17.44 12.84 8.28
N ARG A 97 16.75 13.87 8.80
CA ARG A 97 16.31 13.92 10.19
C ARG A 97 15.16 12.95 10.46
N ALA A 98 14.20 12.84 9.55
CA ALA A 98 13.06 11.93 9.64
C ALA A 98 13.50 10.46 9.75
N LYS A 99 14.64 10.10 9.12
CA LYS A 99 15.26 8.77 9.26
C LYS A 99 15.88 8.51 10.64
N LYS A 100 16.27 9.56 11.38
CA LYS A 100 17.02 9.47 12.64
C LYS A 100 16.15 9.67 13.88
N VAL A 101 15.16 10.55 13.78
CA VAL A 101 14.28 10.92 14.89
C VAL A 101 13.02 10.06 14.85
N PRO A 102 12.66 9.35 15.94
CA PRO A 102 11.44 8.57 15.96
C PRO A 102 10.22 9.50 15.94
N TYR A 103 9.26 9.17 15.09
CA TYR A 103 7.95 9.82 15.07
C TYR A 103 6.84 8.78 14.97
N LYS A 104 5.76 9.03 15.70
CA LYS A 104 4.64 8.11 15.81
C LYS A 104 3.35 8.79 15.35
N PHE A 105 2.83 8.33 14.22
CA PHE A 105 1.54 8.70 13.69
C PHE A 105 0.40 8.14 14.56
N LYS A 106 -0.73 8.85 14.56
CA LYS A 106 -2.01 8.36 15.07
C LYS A 106 -2.65 7.43 14.03
N LEU A 107 -3.51 6.50 14.44
CA LEU A 107 -4.15 5.57 13.49
C LEU A 107 -5.08 6.24 12.48
N ASN A 108 -5.69 7.36 12.87
CA ASN A 108 -6.52 8.16 11.98
C ASN A 108 -5.73 9.09 11.06
N HIS A 109 -4.38 9.04 11.08
CA HIS A 109 -3.53 9.73 10.12
C HIS A 109 -3.84 9.24 8.71
N LYS A 110 -4.14 10.18 7.82
CA LYS A 110 -4.29 9.93 6.38
C LYS A 110 -2.95 10.05 5.71
N ILE A 111 -2.54 9.01 5.00
CA ILE A 111 -1.24 8.99 4.32
C ILE A 111 -1.34 9.83 3.05
N GLN A 112 -0.54 10.90 2.96
CA GLN A 112 -0.60 11.87 1.85
C GLN A 112 0.45 11.59 0.76
N SER A 113 1.53 10.87 1.10
CA SER A 113 2.57 10.54 0.14
C SER A 113 2.06 9.65 -0.99
N ILE A 114 2.35 10.02 -2.23
CA ILE A 114 2.01 9.27 -3.45
C ILE A 114 2.58 7.84 -3.46
N GLU A 115 3.63 7.57 -2.66
CA GLU A 115 4.21 6.25 -2.49
C GLU A 115 3.23 5.22 -1.90
N ILE A 116 2.14 5.68 -1.26
CA ILE A 116 1.08 4.79 -0.75
C ILE A 116 0.43 3.96 -1.86
N LEU A 117 0.44 4.46 -3.11
CA LEU A 117 -0.04 3.71 -4.27
C LEU A 117 0.76 2.42 -4.47
N GLY A 118 2.07 2.47 -4.20
CA GLY A 118 2.95 1.31 -4.24
C GLY A 118 2.53 0.24 -3.22
N HIS A 119 2.17 0.64 -2.00
CA HIS A 119 1.65 -0.30 -0.99
C HIS A 119 0.36 -0.96 -1.45
N ILE A 120 -0.65 -0.15 -1.82
CA ILE A 120 -1.98 -0.64 -2.22
C ILE A 120 -1.87 -1.62 -3.40
N ASN A 121 -1.08 -1.26 -4.41
CA ASN A 121 -0.90 -2.09 -5.60
C ASN A 121 -0.23 -3.41 -5.29
N ASN A 122 0.94 -3.36 -4.66
CA ASN A 122 1.71 -4.56 -4.37
C ASN A 122 0.97 -5.48 -3.38
N PHE A 123 0.29 -4.93 -2.38
CA PHE A 123 -0.48 -5.74 -1.43
C PHE A 123 -1.69 -6.42 -2.10
N ALA A 124 -2.36 -5.73 -3.02
CA ALA A 124 -3.42 -6.33 -3.83
C ALA A 124 -2.90 -7.40 -4.81
N PHE A 125 -1.70 -7.21 -5.38
CA PHE A 125 -1.06 -8.22 -6.24
C PHE A 125 -0.66 -9.47 -5.45
N PHE A 126 -0.10 -9.29 -4.25
CA PHE A 126 0.17 -10.38 -3.32
C PHE A 126 -1.08 -11.27 -3.11
N LEU A 127 -2.22 -10.65 -2.80
CA LEU A 127 -3.48 -11.37 -2.65
C LEU A 127 -3.96 -12.05 -3.93
N ASP A 128 -3.86 -11.39 -5.09
CA ASP A 128 -4.24 -11.98 -6.39
C ASP A 128 -3.40 -13.24 -6.70
N VAL A 129 -2.09 -13.18 -6.42
CA VAL A 129 -1.20 -14.34 -6.58
C VAL A 129 -1.63 -15.50 -5.68
N LEU A 130 -1.97 -15.24 -4.41
CA LEU A 130 -2.45 -16.29 -3.51
C LEU A 130 -3.81 -16.86 -3.92
N ILE A 131 -4.73 -16.02 -4.39
CA ILE A 131 -6.01 -16.45 -4.95
C ILE A 131 -5.78 -17.38 -6.14
N ASN A 132 -4.87 -17.03 -7.06
CA ASN A 132 -4.56 -17.85 -8.23
C ASN A 132 -3.87 -19.16 -7.83
N ARG A 133 -2.97 -19.13 -6.84
CA ARG A 133 -2.35 -20.32 -6.25
C ARG A 133 -3.40 -21.27 -5.68
N HIS A 134 -4.36 -20.73 -4.93
CA HIS A 134 -5.43 -21.53 -4.33
C HIS A 134 -6.38 -22.11 -5.38
N LEU A 135 -6.72 -21.36 -6.43
CA LEU A 135 -7.52 -21.89 -7.54
C LEU A 135 -6.82 -23.07 -8.24
N LEU A 136 -5.51 -22.99 -8.41
CA LEU A 136 -4.72 -24.10 -8.96
C LEU A 136 -4.75 -25.31 -8.02
N PHE A 137 -4.61 -25.11 -6.71
CA PHE A 137 -4.78 -26.15 -5.70
C PHE A 137 -6.16 -26.83 -5.81
N LEU A 138 -7.24 -26.07 -5.85
CA LEU A 138 -8.59 -26.61 -5.98
C LEU A 138 -8.79 -27.41 -7.27
N MET A 139 -8.12 -27.03 -8.37
CA MET A 139 -8.14 -27.81 -9.61
C MET A 139 -7.41 -29.15 -9.44
N HIS A 140 -6.21 -29.15 -8.86
CA HIS A 140 -5.42 -30.36 -8.65
C HIS A 140 -6.04 -31.32 -7.61
N THR A 141 -6.78 -30.81 -6.62
CA THR A 141 -7.53 -31.63 -5.67
C THR A 141 -8.91 -32.04 -6.18
N ASN A 142 -9.20 -31.83 -7.48
CA ASN A 142 -10.49 -32.13 -8.12
C ASN A 142 -11.71 -31.44 -7.47
N THR A 143 -11.50 -30.41 -6.66
CA THR A 143 -12.56 -29.59 -6.07
C THR A 143 -13.18 -28.61 -7.09
N LEU A 144 -12.38 -28.23 -8.10
CA LEU A 144 -12.79 -27.56 -9.32
C LEU A 144 -12.43 -28.45 -10.51
N ASN A 145 -13.35 -28.62 -11.45
CA ASN A 145 -13.00 -29.31 -12.69
C ASN A 145 -12.15 -28.39 -13.61
N PRO A 146 -11.40 -28.95 -14.58
CA PRO A 146 -10.55 -28.15 -15.45
C PRO A 146 -11.29 -27.07 -16.27
N LYS A 147 -12.57 -27.30 -16.60
CA LYS A 147 -13.40 -26.32 -17.33
C LYS A 147 -13.74 -25.13 -16.43
N GLU A 148 -14.12 -25.37 -15.18
CA GLU A 148 -14.36 -24.34 -14.17
C GLU A 148 -13.09 -23.52 -13.91
N TYR A 149 -11.95 -24.18 -13.69
CA TYR A 149 -10.67 -23.49 -13.51
C TYR A 149 -10.31 -22.61 -14.70
N ASN A 150 -10.40 -23.14 -15.94
CA ASN A 150 -10.11 -22.37 -17.14
C ASN A 150 -11.05 -21.17 -17.33
N ASN A 151 -12.30 -21.27 -16.88
CA ASN A 151 -13.24 -20.16 -16.88
C ASN A 151 -12.92 -19.09 -15.82
N LEU A 152 -12.24 -19.45 -14.74
CA LEU A 152 -11.94 -18.58 -13.60
C LEU A 152 -10.57 -17.90 -13.66
N LYS A 153 -9.54 -18.57 -14.22
CA LYS A 153 -8.14 -18.10 -14.16
C LYS A 153 -7.94 -16.67 -14.68
N ASN A 154 -8.74 -16.25 -15.66
CA ASN A 154 -8.67 -14.91 -16.27
C ASN A 154 -9.78 -13.96 -15.80
N LYS A 155 -10.57 -14.32 -14.79
CA LYS A 155 -11.64 -13.47 -14.26
C LYS A 155 -11.11 -12.47 -13.25
N SER A 156 -11.95 -11.48 -12.92
CA SER A 156 -11.60 -10.49 -11.90
C SER A 156 -11.41 -11.14 -10.52
N PRO A 157 -10.56 -10.56 -9.65
CA PRO A 157 -10.33 -11.07 -8.29
C PRO A 157 -11.63 -11.26 -7.50
N LYS A 158 -12.63 -10.39 -7.72
CA LYS A 158 -13.95 -10.51 -7.11
C LYS A 158 -14.65 -11.83 -7.43
N ILE A 159 -14.65 -12.24 -8.69
CA ILE A 159 -15.29 -13.49 -9.11
C ILE A 159 -14.54 -14.69 -8.51
N LYS A 160 -13.20 -14.65 -8.56
CA LYS A 160 -12.33 -15.69 -8.00
C LYS A 160 -12.56 -15.87 -6.50
N LEU A 161 -12.55 -14.78 -5.73
CA LEU A 161 -12.80 -14.76 -4.29
C LEU A 161 -14.18 -15.31 -3.93
N ASN A 162 -15.22 -14.93 -4.66
CA ASN A 162 -16.56 -15.46 -4.44
C ASN A 162 -16.63 -16.98 -4.70
N THR A 163 -15.91 -17.48 -5.70
CA THR A 163 -15.81 -18.93 -5.94
C THR A 163 -15.07 -19.63 -4.82
N ILE A 164 -13.90 -19.12 -4.40
CA ILE A 164 -13.14 -19.67 -3.28
C ILE A 164 -14.00 -19.69 -2.02
N LYS A 165 -14.71 -18.60 -1.70
CA LYS A 165 -15.63 -18.52 -0.56
C LYS A 165 -16.67 -19.64 -0.58
N LYS A 166 -17.29 -19.93 -1.74
CA LYS A 166 -18.27 -21.02 -1.85
C LYS A 166 -17.65 -22.41 -1.65
N LYS A 167 -16.35 -22.57 -1.93
CA LYS A 167 -15.62 -23.84 -1.81
C LYS A 167 -14.90 -23.99 -0.46
N LEU A 168 -14.71 -22.90 0.28
CA LEU A 168 -14.28 -22.94 1.67
C LEU A 168 -15.50 -23.27 2.55
N GLU A 169 -15.69 -24.56 2.83
CA GLU A 169 -16.72 -25.12 3.74
C GLU A 169 -16.61 -24.63 5.21
N SER A 170 -15.57 -23.86 5.53
CA SER A 170 -15.43 -23.17 6.81
C SER A 170 -16.27 -21.89 6.79
N GLY A 171 -17.19 -21.76 7.75
CA GLY A 171 -18.17 -20.68 7.84
C GLY A 171 -17.65 -19.31 7.43
N ASN A 172 -18.51 -18.57 6.70
CA ASN A 172 -18.40 -17.17 6.31
C ASN A 172 -16.99 -16.56 6.43
N ILE A 173 -16.27 -16.39 5.31
CA ILE A 173 -15.08 -15.52 5.29
C ILE A 173 -15.55 -14.11 5.71
N ASN A 174 -15.47 -13.82 6.99
CA ASN A 174 -15.69 -12.48 7.54
C ASN A 174 -14.62 -11.58 6.90
N GLY A 175 -15.03 -10.40 6.42
CA GLY A 175 -14.11 -9.45 5.80
C GLY A 175 -13.82 -9.63 4.30
N LEU A 176 -14.47 -10.56 3.59
CA LEU A 176 -14.34 -10.65 2.11
C LEU A 176 -14.68 -9.32 1.42
N ASN A 177 -15.69 -8.59 1.92
CA ASN A 177 -16.04 -7.27 1.38
C ASN A 177 -14.91 -6.24 1.52
N ASN A 178 -14.07 -6.35 2.55
CA ASN A 178 -12.96 -5.44 2.79
C ASN A 178 -11.72 -5.85 1.98
N ILE A 179 -11.50 -7.15 1.77
CA ILE A 179 -10.53 -7.63 0.77
C ILE A 179 -10.94 -7.15 -0.64
N LEU A 180 -12.24 -7.17 -0.95
CA LEU A 180 -12.75 -6.59 -2.19
C LEU A 180 -12.55 -5.06 -2.23
N ALA A 181 -12.66 -4.38 -1.09
CA ALA A 181 -12.38 -2.94 -1.01
C ALA A 181 -10.92 -2.62 -1.35
N LEU A 182 -9.96 -3.46 -0.94
CA LEU A 182 -8.57 -3.34 -1.38
C LEU A 182 -8.42 -3.46 -2.91
N PHE A 183 -9.12 -4.40 -3.55
CA PHE A 183 -9.13 -4.49 -5.02
C PHE A 183 -9.81 -3.29 -5.68
N THR A 184 -10.83 -2.71 -5.04
CA THR A 184 -11.42 -1.45 -5.49
C THR A 184 -10.42 -0.30 -5.37
N LEU A 185 -9.67 -0.21 -4.28
CA LEU A 185 -8.59 0.77 -4.12
C LEU A 185 -7.52 0.60 -5.20
N ARG A 186 -7.04 -0.63 -5.44
CA ARG A 186 -6.12 -0.94 -6.54
C ARG A 186 -6.66 -0.52 -7.91
N ASN A 187 -7.96 -0.71 -8.19
CA ASN A 187 -8.49 -0.27 -9.47
C ASN A 187 -8.47 1.27 -9.61
N ARG A 188 -8.64 2.00 -8.49
CA ARG A 188 -8.56 3.45 -8.47
C ARG A 188 -7.12 3.97 -8.61
N THR A 189 -6.13 3.26 -8.08
CA THR A 189 -4.71 3.61 -8.31
C THR A 189 -4.32 3.47 -9.79
N VAL A 190 -4.89 2.47 -10.49
CA VAL A 190 -4.63 2.22 -11.93
C VAL A 190 -5.34 3.25 -12.82
N HIS A 191 -6.54 3.68 -12.42
CA HIS A 191 -7.30 4.74 -13.11
C HIS A 191 -7.22 6.04 -12.32
N PHE A 192 -6.04 6.68 -12.30
CA PHE A 192 -5.78 7.88 -11.52
C PHE A 192 -6.51 9.12 -12.08
N THR A 193 -7.81 9.21 -11.81
CA THR A 193 -8.67 10.35 -12.12
C THR A 193 -8.63 11.40 -11.00
N PRO A 194 -9.08 12.65 -11.23
CA PRO A 194 -9.16 13.66 -10.17
C PRO A 194 -9.95 13.20 -8.94
N GLU A 195 -11.09 12.53 -9.14
CA GLU A 195 -11.91 11.97 -8.05
C GLU A 195 -11.17 10.89 -7.25
N ASN A 196 -10.28 10.13 -7.90
CA ASN A 196 -9.51 9.09 -7.25
C ASN A 196 -8.29 9.65 -6.51
N ALA A 197 -7.74 10.79 -6.94
CA ALA A 197 -6.62 11.43 -6.26
C ALA A 197 -6.97 11.77 -4.80
N ASP A 198 -8.16 12.33 -4.55
CA ASP A 198 -8.64 12.65 -3.20
C ASP A 198 -9.02 11.40 -2.37
N TYR A 199 -9.35 10.29 -3.04
CA TYR A 199 -9.76 9.05 -2.39
C TYR A 199 -8.59 8.14 -1.97
N LEU A 200 -7.39 8.35 -2.54
CA LEU A 200 -6.22 7.49 -2.37
C LEU A 200 -5.33 7.89 -1.17
N GLU A 201 -5.93 8.50 -0.15
CA GLU A 201 -5.29 8.85 1.13
C GLU A 201 -5.82 7.96 2.28
N PRO A 202 -5.51 6.63 2.29
CA PRO A 202 -6.03 5.74 3.32
C PRO A 202 -5.51 6.11 4.71
N GLN A 203 -6.32 5.85 5.72
CA GLN A 203 -5.90 5.91 7.11
C GLN A 203 -5.07 4.69 7.49
N ILE A 204 -4.14 4.87 8.43
CA ILE A 204 -3.35 3.75 8.99
C ILE A 204 -4.27 2.66 9.56
N SER A 205 -5.35 3.02 10.24
CA SER A 205 -6.36 2.06 10.73
C SER A 205 -7.01 1.23 9.63
N GLU A 206 -7.25 1.81 8.46
CA GLU A 206 -7.84 1.08 7.32
C GLU A 206 -6.87 0.05 6.78
N LEU A 207 -5.56 0.38 6.70
CA LEU A 207 -4.53 -0.56 6.28
C LEU A 207 -4.39 -1.73 7.26
N ILE A 208 -4.39 -1.45 8.57
CA ILE A 208 -4.34 -2.50 9.61
C ILE A 208 -5.49 -3.47 9.44
N GLU A 209 -6.70 -2.97 9.20
CA GLU A 209 -7.87 -3.81 8.99
C GLU A 209 -7.72 -4.69 7.73
N TYR A 210 -7.15 -4.15 6.64
CA TYR A 210 -6.82 -4.96 5.46
C TYR A 210 -5.80 -6.06 5.78
N TRP A 211 -4.76 -5.79 6.55
CA TRP A 211 -3.76 -6.79 6.91
C TRP A 211 -4.36 -7.88 7.80
N ARG A 212 -5.14 -7.51 8.82
CA ARG A 212 -5.82 -8.44 9.74
C ARG A 212 -6.72 -9.41 8.98
N LEU A 213 -7.56 -8.91 8.09
CA LEU A 213 -8.46 -9.72 7.28
C LEU A 213 -7.73 -10.57 6.24
N THR A 214 -6.60 -10.07 5.72
CA THR A 214 -5.71 -10.84 4.85
C THR A 214 -5.13 -12.02 5.62
N VAL A 215 -4.66 -11.83 6.85
CA VAL A 215 -4.15 -12.93 7.70
C VAL A 215 -5.23 -14.01 7.89
N GLU A 216 -6.46 -13.63 8.23
CA GLU A 216 -7.57 -14.58 8.36
C GLU A 216 -7.82 -15.38 7.07
N PHE A 217 -7.86 -14.72 5.93
CA PHE A 217 -8.06 -15.36 4.63
C PHE A 217 -6.90 -16.30 4.27
N VAL A 218 -5.67 -15.82 4.43
CA VAL A 218 -4.45 -16.57 4.10
C VAL A 218 -4.32 -17.80 5.00
N HIS A 219 -4.62 -17.68 6.29
CA HIS A 219 -4.63 -18.80 7.22
C HIS A 219 -5.61 -19.90 6.78
N GLN A 220 -6.82 -19.53 6.35
CA GLN A 220 -7.83 -20.49 5.88
C GLN A 220 -7.37 -21.26 4.64
N ILE A 221 -6.81 -20.57 3.64
CA ILE A 221 -6.35 -21.24 2.41
C ILE A 221 -5.11 -22.12 2.70
N GLN A 222 -4.16 -21.64 3.51
CA GLN A 222 -2.93 -22.38 3.83
C GLN A 222 -3.21 -23.64 4.66
N THR A 223 -4.18 -23.59 5.57
CA THR A 223 -4.58 -24.76 6.37
C THR A 223 -5.11 -25.89 5.48
N LYS A 224 -5.80 -25.55 4.38
CA LYS A 224 -6.27 -26.53 3.39
C LYS A 224 -5.15 -27.00 2.47
N GLU A 225 -4.32 -26.08 2.00
CA GLU A 225 -3.22 -26.34 1.07
C GLU A 225 -2.12 -27.21 1.69
N LYS A 226 -1.79 -26.98 2.97
CA LYS A 226 -0.70 -27.66 3.71
C LYS A 226 0.66 -27.61 2.99
N PHE A 227 0.89 -26.55 2.22
CA PHE A 227 2.19 -26.33 1.59
C PHE A 227 3.22 -25.90 2.63
N GLU A 228 4.42 -26.47 2.56
CA GLU A 228 5.57 -26.04 3.38
C GLU A 228 6.19 -24.72 2.86
N ILE A 229 5.81 -24.28 1.66
CA ILE A 229 6.40 -23.13 0.97
C ILE A 229 5.52 -21.88 1.16
N GLY A 230 6.13 -20.86 1.77
CA GLY A 230 5.55 -19.53 1.97
C GLY A 230 4.68 -19.48 3.22
N CYS A 231 5.25 -19.03 4.34
CA CYS A 231 4.56 -18.82 5.62
C CYS A 231 3.94 -17.41 5.68
N PHE A 232 3.04 -17.11 4.74
CA PHE A 232 2.56 -15.75 4.56
C PHE A 232 1.85 -15.11 5.76
N VAL A 233 1.21 -15.90 6.64
CA VAL A 233 0.67 -15.35 7.90
C VAL A 233 1.78 -14.75 8.77
N SER A 234 2.89 -15.47 8.97
CA SER A 234 4.01 -14.95 9.74
C SER A 234 4.66 -13.75 9.05
N ASP A 235 4.79 -13.80 7.73
CA ASP A 235 5.39 -12.70 6.95
C ASP A 235 4.57 -11.42 7.06
N ILE A 236 3.24 -11.50 6.90
CA ILE A 236 2.34 -10.34 7.06
C ILE A 236 2.47 -9.78 8.48
N ASN A 237 2.43 -10.64 9.51
CA ASN A 237 2.54 -10.22 10.91
C ASN A 237 3.91 -9.58 11.21
N GLN A 238 4.99 -10.11 10.65
CA GLN A 238 6.33 -9.56 10.79
C GLN A 238 6.43 -8.18 10.16
N TYR A 239 6.02 -8.03 8.90
CA TYR A 239 6.12 -6.75 8.19
C TYR A 239 5.19 -5.69 8.76
N SER A 240 3.93 -6.04 9.05
CA SER A 240 2.99 -5.13 9.70
C SER A 240 3.45 -4.76 11.11
N GLY A 241 3.95 -5.72 11.90
CA GLY A 241 4.52 -5.49 13.21
C GLY A 241 5.72 -4.53 13.17
N PHE A 242 6.61 -4.67 12.18
CA PHE A 242 7.70 -3.72 11.96
C PHE A 242 7.19 -2.31 11.70
N VAL A 243 6.25 -2.14 10.76
CA VAL A 243 5.66 -0.83 10.43
C VAL A 243 4.97 -0.22 11.64
N LEU A 244 4.15 -0.98 12.35
CA LEU A 244 3.44 -0.51 13.54
C LEU A 244 4.41 -0.09 14.64
N ASN A 245 5.40 -0.92 14.94
CA ASN A 245 6.42 -0.61 15.95
C ASN A 245 7.25 0.60 15.55
N LYS A 246 7.54 0.82 14.26
CA LYS A 246 8.32 1.96 13.78
C LYS A 246 7.52 3.25 13.72
N TRP A 247 6.29 3.22 13.20
CA TRP A 247 5.56 4.42 12.79
C TRP A 247 4.33 4.75 13.61
N THR A 248 3.83 3.85 14.46
CA THR A 248 2.59 4.10 15.25
C THR A 248 2.88 4.12 16.74
N ARG A 249 2.10 4.90 17.51
CA ARG A 249 2.28 4.96 18.97
C ARG A 249 2.06 3.56 19.56
N TYR A 250 2.88 3.20 20.55
CA TYR A 250 2.73 1.95 21.28
C TYR A 250 1.34 1.91 21.91
N PHE A 251 0.59 0.89 21.51
CA PHE A 251 -0.63 0.47 22.15
C PHE A 251 -0.30 -0.34 23.41
N SER A 252 -1.19 -0.30 24.40
CA SER A 252 -1.18 -1.23 25.53
C SER A 252 -1.30 -2.69 25.01
N GLU A 253 -0.84 -3.69 25.77
CA GLU A 253 -0.91 -5.10 25.34
C GLU A 253 -2.35 -5.54 24.99
N SER A 254 -3.36 -4.96 25.64
CA SER A 254 -4.79 -5.22 25.39
C SER A 254 -5.33 -4.61 24.09
N GLU A 255 -4.65 -3.59 23.56
CA GLU A 255 -4.93 -2.99 22.25
C GLU A 255 -4.11 -3.68 21.15
N LYS A 256 -2.88 -4.13 21.46
CA LYS A 256 -2.08 -4.97 20.54
C LYS A 256 -2.74 -6.31 20.24
N SER A 257 -3.30 -6.99 21.24
CA SER A 257 -4.02 -8.25 21.07
C SER A 257 -5.32 -8.13 20.25
N LYS A 258 -5.75 -6.90 19.93
CA LYS A 258 -6.89 -6.62 19.03
C LYS A 258 -6.45 -6.19 17.63
N LEU A 259 -5.19 -5.77 17.46
CA LEU A 259 -4.65 -5.18 16.23
C LEU A 259 -3.65 -6.09 15.50
N ILE A 260 -2.99 -7.00 16.23
CA ILE A 260 -2.12 -8.04 15.70
C ILE A 260 -2.80 -9.37 16.07
N PRO A 261 -3.15 -10.24 15.09
CA PRO A 261 -3.70 -11.57 15.35
C PRO A 261 -2.73 -12.46 16.15
#